data_AF-A0A3C0ZWT6-F1
#
_entry.id   AF-A0A3C0ZWT6-F1
#
_cell.length_a   1.000
_cell.length_b   1.000
_cell.length_c   1.000
_cell.angle_alpha   90.00
_cell.angle_beta   90.00
_cell.angle_gamma   90.00
#
_symmetry.space_group_name_H-M   'P 1'
#
loop_
_entity.id
_entity.type
_entity.pdbx_description
1 polymer ?
#
loop_
_entity_poly.entity_id
_entity_poly.type
_entity_poly.pdbx_seq_one_letter_code
_entity_poly.pdbx_strand_id
1 'polypeptide(L)'
;NLLWAYGIRYILDLADNEEKIASYREKEDFSSDYFVSLYEDNKVSLLGLTASFRTERFMKSLAGGLRDMVTMEGPVYIHCLEGKDRTGFVCALLEALAGASYEEILEDYMATYDNYYGITQDSHPEKYEAIRHLKFMDIISQLTTLPDDADFGGTVLKDSAEQYLRDSGMTEDEIQTLR
;
A
#
# COMPACT_ATOMS: atom_id res chain seq x y z
N ASN A 1 -12.14 -3.79 -19.72
CA ASN A 1 -11.82 -3.84 -18.28
C ASN A 1 -10.35 -3.44 -18.13
N LEU A 2 -10.03 -2.43 -17.30
CA LEU A 2 -8.67 -1.89 -17.17
C LEU A 2 -7.67 -2.90 -16.59
N LEU A 3 -8.08 -3.70 -15.60
CA LEU A 3 -7.23 -4.74 -14.99
C LEU A 3 -6.74 -5.74 -16.04
N TRP A 4 -7.62 -6.16 -16.94
CA TRP A 4 -7.26 -7.03 -18.06
C TRP A 4 -6.33 -6.34 -19.05
N ALA A 5 -6.58 -5.07 -19.38
CA ALA A 5 -5.78 -4.31 -20.34
C ALA A 5 -4.33 -4.11 -19.86
N TYR A 6 -4.11 -3.98 -18.56
CA TYR A 6 -2.79 -3.92 -17.93
C TYR A 6 -2.21 -5.30 -17.56
N GLY A 7 -2.92 -6.39 -17.89
CA GLY A 7 -2.45 -7.75 -17.66
C GLY A 7 -2.34 -8.13 -16.18
N ILE A 8 -3.08 -7.46 -15.28
CA ILE A 8 -3.05 -7.73 -13.84
C ILE A 8 -3.39 -9.20 -13.58
N ARG A 9 -2.54 -9.86 -12.78
CA ARG A 9 -2.65 -11.29 -12.46
C ARG A 9 -3.00 -11.56 -11.01
N TYR A 10 -2.80 -10.59 -10.12
CA TYR A 10 -3.11 -10.70 -8.70
C TYR A 10 -3.55 -9.35 -8.15
N ILE A 11 -4.49 -9.36 -7.20
CA ILE A 11 -5.00 -8.16 -6.55
C ILE A 11 -4.78 -8.28 -5.05
N LEU A 12 -4.15 -7.25 -4.48
CA LEU A 12 -4.07 -7.05 -3.04
C LEU A 12 -5.04 -5.94 -2.66
N ASP A 13 -6.25 -6.34 -2.25
CA ASP A 13 -7.30 -5.42 -1.81
C ASP A 13 -7.14 -5.14 -0.31
N LEU A 14 -6.71 -3.93 0.00
CA LEU A 14 -6.44 -3.49 1.36
C LEU A 14 -7.71 -3.13 2.13
N ALA A 15 -8.85 -2.89 1.47
CA ALA A 15 -10.01 -2.23 2.08
C ALA A 15 -11.22 -3.14 2.25
N ASP A 16 -11.41 -4.08 1.34
CA ASP A 16 -12.62 -4.87 1.28
C ASP A 16 -12.43 -6.25 1.91
N ASN A 17 -13.57 -6.86 2.18
CA ASN A 17 -13.71 -8.17 2.81
C ASN A 17 -14.80 -8.94 2.07
N GLU A 18 -14.97 -10.22 2.42
CA GLU A 18 -15.94 -11.10 1.77
C GLU A 18 -17.37 -10.54 1.75
N GLU A 19 -17.80 -9.95 2.86
CA GLU A 19 -19.14 -9.36 2.98
C GLU A 19 -19.35 -8.22 1.98
N LYS A 20 -18.36 -7.32 1.85
CA LYS A 20 -18.44 -6.22 0.88
C LYS A 20 -18.41 -6.72 -0.55
N ILE A 21 -17.53 -7.66 -0.89
CA ILE A 21 -17.47 -8.22 -2.25
C ILE A 21 -18.80 -8.87 -2.62
N ALA A 22 -19.41 -9.64 -1.71
CA ALA A 22 -20.75 -10.19 -1.89
C ALA A 22 -21.78 -9.08 -2.15
N SER A 23 -21.78 -8.03 -1.33
CA SER A 23 -22.70 -6.89 -1.48
C SER A 23 -22.54 -6.13 -2.81
N TYR A 24 -21.32 -6.08 -3.36
CA TYR A 24 -21.07 -5.43 -4.64
C TYR A 24 -21.61 -6.27 -5.79
N ARG A 25 -21.47 -7.60 -5.74
CA ARG A 25 -21.97 -8.53 -6.77
C ARG A 25 -23.49 -8.57 -6.87
N GLU A 26 -24.21 -8.17 -5.82
CA GLU A 26 -25.68 -8.10 -5.82
C GLU A 26 -26.23 -6.85 -6.52
N LYS A 27 -25.39 -5.85 -6.81
CA LYS A 27 -25.86 -4.61 -7.44
C LYS A 27 -26.17 -4.82 -8.92
N GLU A 28 -27.25 -4.21 -9.39
CA GLU A 28 -27.69 -4.30 -10.80
C GLU A 28 -26.64 -3.77 -11.79
N ASP A 29 -25.81 -2.82 -11.36
CA ASP A 29 -24.75 -2.19 -12.16
C ASP A 29 -23.37 -2.84 -11.97
N PHE A 30 -23.27 -3.97 -11.27
CA PHE A 30 -22.00 -4.66 -11.08
C PHE A 30 -21.42 -5.12 -12.42
N SER A 31 -20.25 -4.61 -12.78
CA SER A 31 -19.58 -4.90 -14.05
C SER A 31 -18.07 -5.07 -13.86
N SER A 32 -17.68 -6.15 -13.18
CA SER A 32 -16.27 -6.45 -12.88
C SER A 32 -15.91 -7.92 -13.14
N ASP A 33 -16.29 -8.44 -14.31
CA ASP A 33 -16.10 -9.87 -14.66
C ASP A 33 -14.65 -10.35 -14.51
N TYR A 34 -13.67 -9.52 -14.89
CA TYR A 34 -12.26 -9.91 -14.77
C TYR A 34 -11.80 -9.97 -13.30
N PHE A 35 -12.26 -9.05 -12.45
CA PHE A 35 -12.05 -9.15 -11.00
C PHE A 35 -12.65 -10.46 -10.47
N VAL A 36 -13.89 -10.78 -10.86
CA VAL A 36 -14.56 -12.02 -10.44
C VAL A 36 -13.75 -13.24 -10.85
N SER A 37 -13.21 -13.29 -12.07
CA SER A 37 -12.36 -14.40 -12.51
C SER A 37 -11.10 -14.56 -11.68
N LEU A 38 -10.45 -13.46 -11.29
CA LEU A 38 -9.27 -13.51 -10.41
C LEU A 38 -9.67 -13.96 -9.00
N TYR A 39 -10.79 -13.45 -8.48
CA TYR A 39 -11.28 -13.79 -7.16
C TYR A 39 -11.66 -15.28 -7.06
N GLU A 40 -12.37 -15.83 -8.05
CA GLU A 40 -12.73 -17.26 -8.10
C GLU A 40 -11.50 -18.17 -8.31
N ASP A 41 -10.43 -17.65 -8.90
CA ASP A 41 -9.13 -18.32 -9.04
C ASP A 41 -8.23 -18.23 -7.78
N ASN A 42 -8.69 -17.63 -6.68
CA ASN A 42 -7.89 -17.32 -5.48
C ASN A 42 -6.70 -16.38 -5.75
N LYS A 43 -6.85 -15.45 -6.70
CA LYS A 43 -5.85 -14.43 -7.07
C LYS A 43 -6.23 -13.04 -6.56
N VAL A 44 -7.03 -12.97 -5.50
CA VAL A 44 -7.42 -11.73 -4.83
C VAL A 44 -7.34 -11.97 -3.32
N SER A 45 -6.47 -11.24 -2.63
CA SER A 45 -6.44 -11.23 -1.16
C SER A 45 -7.18 -10.00 -0.64
N LEU A 46 -8.21 -10.26 0.18
CA LEU A 46 -9.07 -9.25 0.79
C LEU A 46 -8.66 -9.04 2.26
N LEU A 47 -7.99 -7.92 2.55
CA LEU A 47 -7.42 -7.70 3.88
C LEU A 47 -8.35 -7.00 4.87
N GLY A 48 -9.38 -6.30 4.38
CA GLY A 48 -10.34 -5.57 5.23
C GLY A 48 -9.68 -4.62 6.23
N LEU A 49 -8.57 -3.97 5.86
CA LEU A 49 -7.81 -3.10 6.76
C LEU A 49 -8.61 -1.84 7.07
N THR A 50 -8.55 -1.43 8.34
CA THR A 50 -9.02 -0.10 8.75
C THR A 50 -7.99 0.96 8.33
N ALA A 51 -8.36 2.24 8.41
CA ALA A 51 -7.41 3.34 8.17
C ALA A 51 -6.37 3.51 9.28
N SER A 52 -6.36 2.65 10.31
CA SER A 52 -5.40 2.70 11.42
C SER A 52 -4.28 1.69 11.21
N PHE A 53 -3.19 2.15 10.60
CA PHE A 53 -1.99 1.33 10.35
C PHE A 53 -1.10 1.11 11.58
N ARG A 54 -1.49 1.66 12.75
CA ARG A 54 -0.77 1.53 14.03
C ARG A 54 -1.17 0.30 14.86
N THR A 55 -2.05 -0.55 14.34
CA THR A 55 -2.59 -1.69 15.10
C THR A 55 -1.86 -2.98 14.75
N GLU A 56 -1.66 -3.86 15.73
CA GLU A 56 -1.08 -5.19 15.49
C GLU A 56 -1.89 -5.98 14.45
N ARG A 57 -3.23 -5.85 14.47
CA ARG A 57 -4.11 -6.44 13.45
C ARG A 57 -3.74 -5.97 12.05
N PHE A 58 -3.48 -4.67 11.86
CA PHE A 58 -3.08 -4.13 10.57
C PHE A 58 -1.76 -4.76 10.11
N MET A 59 -0.74 -4.73 10.96
CA MET A 59 0.58 -5.31 10.65
C MET A 59 0.48 -6.79 10.26
N LYS A 60 -0.22 -7.60 11.07
CA LYS A 60 -0.37 -9.05 10.83
C LYS A 60 -1.18 -9.34 9.56
N SER A 61 -2.23 -8.57 9.29
CA SER A 61 -3.06 -8.75 8.10
C SER A 61 -2.31 -8.35 6.82
N LEU A 62 -1.57 -7.23 6.86
CA LEU A 62 -0.70 -6.81 5.76
C LEU A 62 0.38 -7.86 5.47
N ALA A 63 1.05 -8.37 6.50
CA ALA A 63 2.04 -9.44 6.36
C ALA A 63 1.46 -10.71 5.71
N GLY A 64 0.22 -11.07 6.05
CA GLY A 64 -0.50 -12.16 5.39
C GLY A 64 -0.69 -11.89 3.89
N GLY A 65 -1.19 -10.71 3.53
CA GLY A 65 -1.39 -10.36 2.12
C GLY A 65 -0.11 -10.24 1.30
N LEU A 66 0.97 -9.72 1.89
CA LEU A 66 2.29 -9.66 1.26
C LEU A 66 2.91 -11.06 1.11
N ARG A 67 2.68 -11.96 2.07
CA ARG A 67 3.07 -13.37 1.95
C ARG A 67 2.33 -14.07 0.81
N ASP A 68 1.05 -13.83 0.65
CA ASP A 68 0.31 -14.36 -0.50
C ASP A 68 0.90 -13.79 -1.79
N MET A 69 1.15 -12.47 -1.82
CA MET A 69 1.68 -11.76 -2.98
C MET A 69 3.01 -12.34 -3.50
N VAL A 70 3.96 -12.71 -2.62
CA VAL A 70 5.25 -13.29 -3.06
C VAL A 70 5.12 -14.66 -3.71
N THR A 71 3.98 -15.34 -3.55
CA THR A 71 3.71 -16.63 -4.19
C THR A 71 3.02 -16.49 -5.55
N MET A 72 2.63 -15.28 -5.94
CA MET A 72 1.81 -15.00 -7.12
C MET A 72 2.66 -14.47 -8.28
N GLU A 73 2.23 -14.78 -9.50
CA GLU A 73 2.81 -14.16 -10.70
C GLU A 73 2.31 -12.72 -10.86
N GLY A 74 3.21 -11.77 -11.07
CA GLY A 74 2.86 -10.38 -11.39
C GLY A 74 2.38 -10.19 -12.84
N PRO A 75 1.86 -9.00 -13.19
CA PRO A 75 1.78 -7.79 -12.37
C PRO A 75 0.69 -7.82 -11.29
N VAL A 76 0.98 -7.20 -10.15
CA VAL A 76 0.08 -7.08 -8.99
C VAL A 76 -0.60 -5.71 -9.00
N TYR A 77 -1.89 -5.66 -8.67
CA TYR A 77 -2.61 -4.43 -8.40
C TYR A 77 -2.90 -4.30 -6.91
N ILE A 78 -2.37 -3.26 -6.27
CA ILE A 78 -2.60 -2.94 -4.85
C ILE A 78 -3.55 -1.75 -4.77
N HIS A 79 -4.66 -1.89 -4.04
CA HIS A 79 -5.60 -0.78 -3.87
C HIS A 79 -6.26 -0.78 -2.49
N CYS A 80 -6.86 0.36 -2.14
CA CYS A 80 -7.78 0.46 -1.02
C CYS A 80 -9.10 1.04 -1.52
N LEU A 81 -9.63 2.09 -0.89
CA LEU A 81 -10.82 2.80 -1.38
C LEU A 81 -10.45 3.95 -2.33
N GLU A 82 -9.62 4.87 -1.85
CA GLU A 82 -9.22 6.07 -2.61
C GLU A 82 -7.78 6.00 -3.13
N GLY A 83 -7.05 4.93 -2.82
CA GLY A 83 -5.65 4.78 -3.20
C GLY A 83 -4.67 5.69 -2.45
N LYS A 84 -5.08 6.35 -1.35
CA LYS A 84 -4.25 7.35 -0.64
C LYS A 84 -3.55 6.79 0.59
N ASP A 85 -4.26 6.63 1.72
CA ASP A 85 -3.58 6.36 3.00
C ASP A 85 -3.08 4.90 3.11
N ARG A 86 -3.96 3.90 2.94
CA ARG A 86 -3.57 2.48 3.06
C ARG A 86 -2.67 2.03 1.93
N THR A 87 -3.00 2.42 0.70
CA THR A 87 -2.18 2.12 -0.48
C THR A 87 -0.85 2.85 -0.38
N GLY A 88 -0.84 4.14 -0.02
CA GLY A 88 0.39 4.91 0.18
C GLY A 88 1.28 4.33 1.29
N PHE A 89 0.72 3.79 2.37
CA PHE A 89 1.50 3.06 3.37
C PHE A 89 2.22 1.85 2.77
N VAL A 90 1.50 1.03 1.98
CA VAL A 90 2.08 -0.17 1.36
C VAL A 90 3.11 0.20 0.29
N CYS A 91 2.85 1.23 -0.54
CA CYS A 91 3.81 1.72 -1.51
C CYS A 91 5.09 2.21 -0.82
N ALA A 92 4.96 3.09 0.19
CA ALA A 92 6.11 3.59 0.95
C ALA A 92 6.93 2.48 1.62
N LEU A 93 6.27 1.44 2.15
CA LEU A 93 6.94 0.26 2.71
C LEU A 93 7.75 -0.50 1.65
N LEU A 94 7.15 -0.75 0.48
CA LEU A 94 7.80 -1.49 -0.60
C LEU A 94 8.92 -0.68 -1.28
N GLU A 95 8.73 0.62 -1.45
CA GLU A 95 9.76 1.53 -1.98
C GLU A 95 10.94 1.65 -1.02
N ALA A 96 10.67 1.81 0.29
CA ALA A 96 11.71 1.80 1.31
C ALA A 96 12.48 0.47 1.30
N LEU A 97 11.78 -0.66 1.18
CA LEU A 97 12.38 -1.99 1.07
C LEU A 97 13.28 -2.12 -0.18
N ALA A 98 12.86 -1.54 -1.31
CA ALA A 98 13.63 -1.46 -2.54
C ALA A 98 14.84 -0.50 -2.43
N GLY A 99 14.88 0.34 -1.39
CA GLY A 99 15.97 1.29 -1.12
C GLY A 99 15.76 2.68 -1.70
N ALA A 100 14.52 3.07 -1.98
CA ALA A 100 14.18 4.43 -2.40
C ALA A 100 14.48 5.45 -1.29
N SER A 101 14.81 6.68 -1.68
CA SER A 101 15.05 7.77 -0.73
C SER A 101 13.75 8.32 -0.14
N TYR A 102 13.86 9.06 0.96
CA TYR A 102 12.72 9.78 1.55
C TYR A 102 12.01 10.67 0.51
N GLU A 103 12.78 11.38 -0.32
CA GLU A 103 12.28 12.28 -1.35
C GLU A 103 11.55 11.53 -2.47
N GLU A 104 12.09 10.39 -2.93
CA GLU A 104 11.44 9.55 -3.94
C GLU A 104 10.09 9.02 -3.44
N ILE A 105 10.06 8.54 -2.19
CA ILE A 105 8.83 8.02 -1.56
C ILE A 105 7.81 9.15 -1.30
N LEU A 106 8.29 10.35 -0.93
CA LEU A 106 7.43 11.53 -0.78
C LEU A 106 6.85 11.98 -2.12
N GLU A 107 7.66 11.98 -3.18
CA GLU A 107 7.22 12.35 -4.54
C GLU A 107 6.13 11.39 -5.04
N ASP A 108 6.33 10.06 -4.91
CA ASP A 108 5.31 9.06 -5.25
C ASP A 108 4.02 9.27 -4.46
N TYR A 109 4.15 9.40 -3.13
CA TYR A 109 3.01 9.64 -2.25
C TYR A 109 2.22 10.91 -2.66
N MET A 110 2.92 11.99 -2.98
CA MET A 110 2.31 13.26 -3.37
C MET A 110 1.74 13.26 -4.79
N ALA A 111 2.19 12.37 -5.69
CA ALA A 111 1.60 12.19 -7.01
C ALA A 111 0.10 11.86 -6.92
N THR A 112 -0.33 11.16 -5.86
CA THR A 112 -1.76 10.91 -5.61
C THR A 112 -2.55 12.21 -5.40
N TYR A 113 -1.99 13.18 -4.71
CA TYR A 113 -2.65 14.47 -4.43
C TYR A 113 -2.58 15.43 -5.61
N ASP A 114 -1.53 15.36 -6.42
CA ASP A 114 -1.49 16.07 -7.70
C ASP A 114 -2.56 15.53 -8.64
N ASN A 115 -2.56 14.21 -8.90
CA ASN A 115 -3.50 13.58 -9.83
C ASN A 115 -4.98 13.80 -9.49
N TYR A 116 -5.32 13.80 -8.19
CA TYR A 116 -6.72 13.88 -7.75
C TYR A 116 -7.17 15.31 -7.43
N TYR A 117 -6.27 16.18 -6.96
CA TYR A 117 -6.62 17.51 -6.45
C TYR A 117 -5.80 18.67 -7.07
N GLY A 118 -4.82 18.39 -7.92
CA GLY A 118 -3.89 19.38 -8.47
C GLY A 118 -3.03 20.04 -7.40
N ILE A 119 -2.79 19.37 -6.27
CA ILE A 119 -1.98 19.88 -5.16
C ILE A 119 -0.53 19.52 -5.41
N THR A 120 0.26 20.53 -5.74
CA THR A 120 1.72 20.46 -5.85
C THR A 120 2.36 21.46 -4.91
N GLN A 121 3.67 21.34 -4.70
CA GLN A 121 4.42 22.30 -3.88
C GLN A 121 4.31 23.73 -4.45
N ASP A 122 4.29 23.87 -5.79
CA ASP A 122 4.17 25.16 -6.46
C ASP A 122 2.73 25.73 -6.43
N SER A 123 1.73 24.87 -6.58
CA SER A 123 0.33 25.32 -6.70
C SER A 123 -0.32 25.59 -5.35
N HIS A 124 -0.02 24.78 -4.33
CA HIS A 124 -0.66 24.82 -3.02
C HIS A 124 0.33 24.48 -1.89
N PRO A 125 1.38 25.30 -1.67
CA PRO A 125 2.48 24.98 -0.75
C PRO A 125 2.01 24.68 0.68
N GLU A 126 1.05 25.44 1.22
CA GLU A 126 0.52 25.19 2.57
C GLU A 126 -0.22 23.86 2.69
N LYS A 127 -0.99 23.46 1.66
CA LYS A 127 -1.69 22.17 1.65
C LYS A 127 -0.71 21.02 1.45
N TYR A 128 0.25 21.20 0.57
CA TYR A 128 1.33 20.23 0.34
C TYR A 128 2.05 19.93 1.64
N GLU A 129 2.50 20.96 2.36
CA GLU A 129 3.17 20.80 3.65
C GLU A 129 2.27 20.19 4.73
N ALA A 130 0.98 20.56 4.77
CA ALA A 130 0.04 19.95 5.70
C ALA A 130 -0.17 18.46 5.43
N ILE A 131 -0.26 18.05 4.16
CA ILE A 131 -0.38 16.64 3.78
C ILE A 131 0.90 15.89 4.12
N ARG A 132 2.06 16.44 3.76
CA ARG A 132 3.36 15.87 4.12
C ARG A 132 3.45 15.64 5.63
N HIS A 133 3.18 16.67 6.43
CA HIS A 133 3.34 16.59 7.88
C HIS A 133 2.28 15.71 8.57
N LEU A 134 1.01 15.78 8.17
CA LEU A 134 -0.07 15.09 8.88
C LEU A 134 -0.34 13.67 8.38
N LYS A 135 0.07 13.34 7.15
CA LYS A 135 -0.26 12.06 6.50
C LYS A 135 0.97 11.26 6.15
N PHE A 136 1.88 11.87 5.39
CA PHE A 136 3.09 11.17 4.97
C PHE A 136 4.00 10.84 6.17
N MET A 137 4.23 11.80 7.06
CA MET A 137 5.02 11.55 8.27
C MET A 137 4.35 10.56 9.22
N ASP A 138 3.02 10.45 9.24
CA ASP A 138 2.34 9.41 10.02
C ASP A 138 2.72 8.00 9.52
N ILE A 139 2.84 7.82 8.20
CA ILE A 139 3.34 6.58 7.57
C ILE A 139 4.82 6.36 7.93
N ILE A 140 5.68 7.36 7.72
CA ILE A 140 7.13 7.24 7.99
C ILE A 140 7.41 6.93 9.48
N SER A 141 6.67 7.54 10.40
CA SER A 141 6.77 7.27 11.84
C SER A 141 6.33 5.86 12.23
N GLN A 142 5.61 5.14 11.35
CA GLN A 142 5.23 3.75 11.58
C GLN A 142 6.19 2.76 10.97
N LEU A 143 6.87 3.15 9.89
CA LEU A 143 7.94 2.34 9.32
C LEU A 143 9.19 2.44 10.19
N THR A 144 9.48 3.63 10.73
CA THR A 144 10.70 3.91 11.49
C THR A 144 10.42 4.08 12.98
N THR A 145 11.41 3.81 13.82
CA THR A 145 11.37 4.16 15.26
C THR A 145 11.97 5.55 15.53
N LEU A 146 12.10 6.38 14.49
CA LEU A 146 12.78 7.67 14.56
C LEU A 146 11.80 8.81 14.82
N PRO A 147 12.26 9.91 15.45
CA PRO A 147 11.44 11.11 15.59
C PRO A 147 11.21 11.78 14.23
N ASP A 148 10.14 12.57 14.12
CA ASP A 148 9.71 13.19 12.86
C ASP A 148 10.73 14.16 12.24
N ASP A 149 11.68 14.67 13.03
CA ASP A 149 12.76 15.57 12.61
C ASP A 149 14.10 14.85 12.36
N ALA A 150 14.10 13.51 12.39
CA ALA A 150 15.28 12.73 12.12
C ALA A 150 15.71 12.81 10.65
N ASP A 151 17.00 12.53 10.42
CA ASP A 151 17.53 12.27 9.09
C ASP A 151 17.13 10.85 8.65
N PHE A 152 16.25 10.76 7.66
CA PHE A 152 15.79 9.51 7.05
C PHE A 152 16.71 9.04 5.91
N GLY A 153 18.01 9.30 6.03
CA GLY A 153 19.03 8.96 5.02
C GLY A 153 18.94 7.52 4.48
N GLY A 154 19.46 7.31 3.27
CA GLY A 154 19.04 6.21 2.38
C GLY A 154 19.12 4.76 2.88
N THR A 155 19.86 4.42 3.93
CA THR A 155 19.86 3.06 4.50
C THR A 155 18.85 2.88 5.63
N VAL A 156 18.45 3.96 6.30
CA VAL A 156 17.58 3.92 7.49
C VAL A 156 16.19 3.41 7.14
N LEU A 157 15.59 3.94 6.07
CA LEU A 157 14.22 3.57 5.67
C LEU A 157 14.14 2.11 5.24
N LYS A 158 15.16 1.64 4.53
CA LYS A 158 15.27 0.24 4.14
C LYS A 158 15.39 -0.69 5.34
N ASP A 159 16.33 -0.43 6.24
CA ASP A 159 16.51 -1.25 7.44
C ASP A 159 15.25 -1.25 8.32
N SER A 160 14.56 -0.10 8.37
CA SER A 160 13.29 0.06 9.08
C SER A 160 12.15 -0.73 8.42
N ALA A 161 12.05 -0.73 7.09
CA ALA A 161 11.09 -1.54 6.34
C ALA A 161 11.33 -3.05 6.53
N GLU A 162 12.59 -3.50 6.44
CA GLU A 162 12.95 -4.89 6.72
C GLU A 162 12.57 -5.27 8.16
N GLN A 163 12.82 -4.40 9.13
CA GLN A 163 12.46 -4.62 10.53
C GLN A 163 10.95 -4.66 10.75
N TYR A 164 10.18 -3.75 10.14
CA TYR A 164 8.72 -3.75 10.18
C TYR A 164 8.16 -5.09 9.67
N LEU A 165 8.68 -5.60 8.55
CA LEU A 165 8.26 -6.88 7.98
C LEU A 165 8.61 -8.05 8.91
N ARG A 166 9.81 -8.07 9.50
CA ARG A 166 10.18 -9.07 10.52
C ARG A 166 9.24 -9.05 11.72
N ASP A 167 8.96 -7.87 12.27
CA ASP A 167 8.07 -7.71 13.44
C ASP A 167 6.62 -8.07 13.12
N SER A 168 6.20 -7.83 11.87
CA SER A 168 4.92 -8.29 11.35
C SER A 168 4.84 -9.82 11.21
N GLY A 169 5.98 -10.52 11.28
CA GLY A 169 6.09 -11.98 11.26
C GLY A 169 6.36 -12.55 9.87
N MET A 170 6.93 -11.77 8.95
CA MET A 170 7.46 -12.30 7.69
C MET A 170 8.84 -12.93 7.90
N THR A 171 9.14 -13.98 7.14
CA THR A 171 10.44 -14.64 7.16
C THR A 171 11.45 -13.90 6.29
N GLU A 172 12.75 -14.14 6.50
CA GLU A 172 13.79 -13.55 5.65
C GLU A 172 13.63 -13.93 4.17
N ASP A 173 13.24 -15.18 3.86
CA ASP A 173 13.03 -15.60 2.47
C ASP A 173 11.85 -14.85 1.81
N GLU A 174 10.77 -14.62 2.57
CA GLU A 174 9.63 -13.81 2.11
C GLU A 174 10.05 -12.36 1.84
N ILE A 175 10.83 -11.76 2.75
CA ILE A 175 11.32 -10.38 2.62
C ILE A 175 12.28 -10.25 1.43
N GLN A 176 13.17 -11.21 1.21
CA GLN A 176 14.08 -11.19 0.05
C GLN A 176 13.32 -11.36 -1.27
N THR A 177 12.22 -12.12 -1.29
CA THR A 177 11.40 -12.28 -2.50
C THR A 177 10.63 -11.00 -2.86
N LEU A 178 10.33 -10.14 -1.88
CA LEU A 178 9.70 -8.84 -2.10
C LEU A 178 10.65 -7.78 -2.70
N ARG A 179 11.97 -7.98 -2.62
CA ARG A 179 13.01 -7.03 -3.07
C ARG A 179 13.35 -7.21 -4.54
#